data_AF-A0A5C9B6T4-F1
#
_entry.id   AF-A0A5C9B6T4-F1
#
_cell.length_a   1.000
_cell.length_b   1.000
_cell.length_c   1.000
_cell.angle_alpha   90.00
_cell.angle_beta   90.00
_cell.angle_gamma   90.00
#
_symmetry.space_group_name_H-M   'P 1'
#
loop_
_entity.id
_entity.type
_entity.pdbx_description
1 polymer ?
#
loop_
_entity_poly.entity_id
_entity_poly.type
_entity_poly.pdbx_seq_one_letter_code
_entity_poly.pdbx_strand_id
1 'polypeptide(L)'
;MNGATKTPRPYQYGHGCAIMILVAEQMGLAPALCDAARQLLDGNDVHPMTGAAIEAEAVRVNGALRHDPDKIALANQHAELLKVKYGFLLANPAT
;
A
#
# COMPACT_ATOMS: atom_id res chain seq x y z
N MET A 1 2.36 17.47 29.07
CA MET A 1 1.95 17.20 27.68
C MET A 1 2.08 15.69 27.47
N ASN A 2 0.96 14.96 27.43
CA ASN A 2 0.98 13.50 27.31
C ASN A 2 1.34 13.10 25.87
N GLY A 3 2.59 12.68 25.66
CA GLY A 3 3.02 11.99 24.45
C GLY A 3 2.39 10.60 24.41
N ALA A 4 1.16 10.50 23.93
CA ALA A 4 0.58 9.21 23.60
C ALA A 4 1.44 8.59 22.48
N THR A 5 2.14 7.50 22.80
CA THR A 5 2.80 6.65 21.79
C THR A 5 1.73 6.19 20.81
N LYS A 6 1.70 6.78 19.61
CA LYS A 6 0.74 6.39 18.57
C LYS A 6 1.06 4.94 18.21
N THR A 7 0.17 4.01 18.51
CA THR A 7 0.35 2.61 18.11
C THR A 7 0.04 2.47 16.62
N PRO A 8 0.80 1.66 15.87
CA PRO A 8 0.49 1.40 14.47
C PRO A 8 -0.87 0.73 14.30
N ARG A 9 -1.59 1.07 13.23
CA ARG A 9 -2.81 0.37 12.82
C ARG A 9 -2.49 -1.09 12.49
N PRO A 10 -3.41 -2.03 12.78
CA PRO A 10 -3.26 -3.41 12.34
C PRO A 10 -3.10 -3.50 10.83
N TYR A 11 -2.09 -4.23 10.38
CA TYR A 11 -1.84 -4.49 8.97
C TYR A 11 -2.43 -5.85 8.57
N GLN A 12 -3.12 -5.90 7.42
CA GLN A 12 -3.82 -7.08 6.95
C GLN A 12 -3.47 -7.31 5.48
N TYR A 13 -3.75 -8.50 4.97
CA TYR A 13 -3.40 -8.89 3.61
C TYR A 13 -3.92 -7.91 2.56
N GLY A 14 -5.21 -7.53 2.63
CA GLY A 14 -5.82 -6.57 1.70
C GLY A 14 -5.15 -5.19 1.70
N HIS A 15 -4.61 -4.74 2.85
CA HIS A 15 -3.83 -3.50 2.91
C HIS A 15 -2.54 -3.60 2.10
N GLY A 16 -1.89 -4.77 2.09
CA GLY A 16 -0.72 -5.01 1.25
C GLY A 16 -1.03 -4.98 -0.25
N CYS A 17 -2.15 -5.57 -0.66
CA CYS A 17 -2.60 -5.49 -2.05
C CYS A 17 -2.90 -4.05 -2.47
N ALA A 18 -3.63 -3.30 -1.64
CA ALA A 18 -3.91 -1.89 -1.91
C ALA A 18 -2.63 -1.03 -1.97
N ILE A 19 -1.65 -1.27 -1.08
CA ILE A 19 -0.36 -0.59 -1.14
C ILE A 19 0.37 -0.90 -2.44
N MET A 20 0.41 -2.15 -2.90
CA MET A 20 1.05 -2.52 -4.18
C MET A 20 0.45 -1.75 -5.37
N ILE A 21 -0.87 -1.57 -5.39
CA ILE A 21 -1.56 -0.76 -6.42
C ILE A 21 -1.08 0.70 -6.36
N LEU A 22 -1.09 1.33 -5.18
CA LEU A 22 -0.68 2.73 -5.06
C LEU A 22 0.82 2.94 -5.31
N VAL A 23 1.66 1.96 -5.00
CA VAL A 23 3.08 1.98 -5.38
C VAL A 23 3.22 2.00 -6.90
N ALA A 24 2.50 1.14 -7.63
CA ALA A 24 2.53 1.15 -9.08
C ALA A 24 2.01 2.45 -9.69
N GLU A 25 1.03 3.10 -9.07
CA GLU A 25 0.58 4.45 -9.44
C GLU A 25 1.73 5.47 -9.29
N GLN A 26 2.44 5.46 -8.15
CA GLN A 26 3.61 6.33 -7.90
C GLN A 26 4.77 6.08 -8.88
N MET A 27 4.92 4.84 -9.34
CA MET A 27 5.93 4.44 -10.33
C MET A 27 5.49 4.69 -11.79
N GLY A 28 4.29 5.25 -12.01
CA GLY A 28 3.80 5.60 -13.36
C GLY A 28 3.29 4.41 -14.18
N LEU A 29 2.94 3.28 -13.56
CA LEU A 29 2.53 2.04 -14.23
C LEU A 29 1.01 1.93 -14.50
N ALA A 30 0.27 3.02 -14.28
CA ALA A 30 -1.17 3.14 -14.52
C ALA A 30 -2.02 1.92 -14.06
N PRO A 31 -1.97 1.54 -12.78
CA PRO A 31 -2.77 0.43 -12.27
C PRO A 31 -4.25 0.80 -12.16
N ALA A 32 -5.11 -0.21 -12.20
CA ALA A 32 -6.54 -0.07 -11.96
C ALA A 32 -6.83 0.03 -10.45
N LEU A 33 -8.06 0.43 -10.11
CA LEU A 33 -8.59 0.39 -8.74
C LEU A 33 -7.87 1.26 -7.70
N CYS A 34 -7.10 2.27 -8.14
CA CYS A 34 -6.39 3.18 -7.23
C CYS A 34 -7.33 3.84 -6.19
N ASP A 35 -8.53 4.24 -6.60
CA ASP A 35 -9.50 4.85 -5.68
C ASP A 35 -10.04 3.87 -4.65
N ALA A 36 -10.34 2.63 -5.06
CA ALA A 36 -10.80 1.59 -4.14
C ALA A 36 -9.67 1.18 -3.17
N ALA A 37 -8.43 1.13 -3.65
CA ALA A 37 -7.25 0.90 -2.81
C ALA A 37 -7.09 2.01 -1.76
N ARG A 38 -7.25 3.29 -2.15
CA ARG A 38 -7.26 4.42 -1.20
C ARG A 38 -8.38 4.29 -0.17
N GLN A 39 -9.61 4.01 -0.61
CA GLN A 39 -10.76 3.82 0.28
C GLN A 39 -10.50 2.73 1.33
N LEU A 40 -9.95 1.59 0.91
CA LEU A 40 -9.58 0.49 1.83
C LEU A 40 -8.56 0.96 2.87
N LEU A 41 -7.50 1.66 2.43
CA LEU A 41 -6.43 2.11 3.33
C LEU A 41 -6.88 3.23 4.28
N ASP A 42 -7.83 4.07 3.86
CA ASP A 42 -8.51 5.05 4.71
C ASP A 42 -9.44 4.40 5.75
N GLY A 43 -9.64 3.07 5.68
CA GLY A 43 -10.44 2.29 6.62
C GLY A 43 -11.93 2.26 6.29
N ASN A 44 -12.30 2.61 5.06
CA ASN A 44 -13.67 2.46 4.59
C ASN A 44 -13.97 0.99 4.26
N ASP A 45 -15.23 0.61 4.43
CA ASP A 45 -15.70 -0.70 3.99
C ASP A 45 -15.63 -0.80 2.47
N VAL A 46 -15.02 -1.89 2.01
CA VAL A 46 -14.93 -2.24 0.60
C VAL A 46 -15.72 -3.51 0.38
N HIS A 47 -16.60 -3.50 -0.62
CA HIS A 47 -17.40 -4.67 -0.95
C HIS A 47 -16.47 -5.87 -1.25
N PRO A 48 -16.79 -7.11 -0.81
CA PRO A 48 -15.90 -8.26 -0.97
C PRO A 48 -15.42 -8.51 -2.41
N MET A 49 -16.29 -8.30 -3.41
CA MET A 49 -15.88 -8.42 -4.82
C MET A 49 -14.84 -7.37 -5.24
N THR A 50 -14.94 -6.15 -4.69
CA THR A 50 -13.95 -5.10 -4.92
C THR A 50 -12.63 -5.46 -4.23
N GLY A 51 -12.68 -6.07 -3.05
CA GLY A 51 -11.51 -6.65 -2.38
C GLY A 51 -10.80 -7.70 -3.25
N ALA A 52 -11.55 -8.65 -3.81
CA ALA A 52 -10.99 -9.65 -4.72
C ALA A 52 -10.40 -9.02 -6.00
N ALA A 53 -11.01 -7.96 -6.52
CA ALA A 53 -10.48 -7.23 -7.67
C ALA A 53 -9.17 -6.49 -7.34
N ILE A 54 -9.05 -5.92 -6.13
CA ILE A 54 -7.80 -5.33 -5.62
C ILE A 54 -6.69 -6.38 -5.54
N GLU A 55 -7.00 -7.59 -5.05
CA GLU A 55 -6.02 -8.68 -4.99
C GLU A 55 -5.53 -9.09 -6.38
N ALA A 56 -6.45 -9.27 -7.33
CA ALA A 56 -6.12 -9.63 -8.71
C ALA A 56 -5.22 -8.56 -9.38
N GLU A 57 -5.53 -7.29 -9.17
CA GLU A 57 -4.73 -6.18 -9.70
C GLU A 57 -3.35 -6.11 -9.04
N ALA A 58 -3.25 -6.34 -7.73
CA ALA A 58 -1.97 -6.41 -7.04
C ALA A 58 -1.08 -7.53 -7.59
N VAL A 59 -1.65 -8.70 -7.93
CA VAL A 59 -0.93 -9.80 -8.58
C VAL A 59 -0.41 -9.38 -9.95
N ARG A 60 -1.24 -8.72 -10.76
CA ARG A 60 -0.85 -8.21 -12.09
C ARG A 60 0.32 -7.22 -11.98
N VAL A 61 0.21 -6.25 -11.08
CA VAL A 61 1.24 -5.24 -10.78
C VAL A 61 2.54 -5.90 -10.33
N ASN A 62 2.47 -6.83 -9.37
CA ASN A 62 3.65 -7.55 -8.90
C ASN A 62 4.32 -8.34 -10.04
N GLY A 63 3.54 -8.92 -10.96
CA GLY A 63 4.05 -9.57 -12.16
C GLY A 63 4.89 -8.64 -13.05
N ALA A 64 4.54 -7.36 -13.14
CA ALA A 64 5.29 -6.37 -13.91
C ALA A 64 6.59 -5.90 -13.23
N LEU A 65 6.67 -5.99 -11.89
CA LEU A 65 7.78 -5.47 -11.09
C LEU A 65 8.81 -6.55 -10.73
N ARG A 66 8.37 -7.77 -10.41
CA ARG A 66 9.16 -8.80 -9.74
C ARG A 66 10.40 -9.32 -10.48
N HIS A 67 10.57 -8.96 -11.75
CA HIS A 67 11.67 -9.41 -12.59
C HIS A 67 12.84 -8.43 -12.64
N ASP A 68 12.69 -7.25 -12.04
CA ASP A 68 13.66 -6.16 -12.09
C ASP A 68 14.01 -5.72 -10.65
N PRO A 69 15.22 -6.06 -10.16
CA PRO A 69 15.65 -5.75 -8.80
C PRO A 69 15.60 -4.25 -8.47
N ASP A 70 15.89 -3.38 -9.44
CA ASP A 70 15.88 -1.93 -9.23
C ASP A 70 14.46 -1.43 -9.04
N LYS A 71 13.52 -1.96 -9.84
CA LYS A 71 12.09 -1.68 -9.65
C LYS A 71 11.56 -2.20 -8.33
N ILE A 72 12.02 -3.38 -7.87
CA ILE A 72 11.65 -3.92 -6.55
C ILE A 72 12.15 -3.00 -5.43
N ALA A 73 13.41 -2.56 -5.51
CA ALA A 73 13.99 -1.67 -4.51
C ALA A 73 13.21 -0.34 -4.42
N LEU A 74 12.89 0.26 -5.57
CA LEU A 74 12.09 1.48 -5.63
C LEU A 74 10.66 1.24 -5.11
N ALA A 75 10.00 0.15 -5.50
CA ALA A 75 8.67 -0.22 -5.04
C ALA A 75 8.61 -0.37 -3.51
N ASN A 76 9.63 -0.99 -2.91
CA ASN A 76 9.72 -1.14 -1.47
C ASN A 76 9.86 0.20 -0.75
N GLN A 77 10.64 1.14 -1.28
CA GLN A 77 10.75 2.50 -0.71
C GLN A 77 9.39 3.20 -0.70
N HIS A 78 8.66 3.17 -1.81
CA HIS A 78 7.30 3.71 -1.91
C HIS A 78 6.33 3.01 -0.94
N ALA A 79 6.41 1.68 -0.82
CA ALA A 79 5.57 0.92 0.09
C ALA A 79 5.78 1.33 1.55
N GLU A 80 7.02 1.51 2.00
CA GLU A 80 7.33 1.97 3.36
C GLU A 80 6.76 3.36 3.64
N LEU A 81 6.92 4.30 2.71
CA LEU A 81 6.33 5.64 2.82
C LEU A 81 4.81 5.60 2.92
N LEU A 82 4.15 4.74 2.14
CA LEU A 82 2.71 4.56 2.20
C LEU A 82 2.27 3.90 3.52
N LYS A 83 3.01 2.90 4.03
CA LYS A 83 2.72 2.30 5.35
C LYS A 83 2.80 3.33 6.46
N VAL A 84 3.77 4.25 6.42
CA VAL A 84 3.83 5.39 7.36
C VAL A 84 2.65 6.33 7.17
N LYS A 85 2.35 6.74 5.93
CA LYS A 85 1.23 7.64 5.60
C LYS A 85 -0.10 7.12 6.14
N TYR A 86 -0.39 5.84 5.94
CA TYR A 86 -1.65 5.22 6.36
C TYR A 86 -1.63 4.74 7.81
N GLY A 87 -0.51 4.93 8.53
CA GLY A 87 -0.39 4.67 9.96
C GLY A 87 -0.12 3.21 10.33
N PHE A 88 0.32 2.38 9.38
CA PHE A 88 0.72 0.99 9.60
C PHE A 88 2.15 0.85 10.12
N LEU A 89 2.97 1.89 9.94
CA LEU A 89 4.30 2.03 10.53
C LEU A 89 4.44 3.40 11.19
N LEU A 90 5.34 3.49 12.16
CA LEU A 90 5.73 4.77 12.73
C LEU A 90 6.73 5.45 11.81
N ALA A 91 6.60 6.77 11.66
CA ALA A 91 7.66 7.56 11.07
C ALA A 91 8.91 7.38 11.95
N ASN A 92 10.02 6.97 11.36
CA ASN A 92 11.28 6.93 12.08
C ASN A 92 11.72 8.38 12.33
N PRO A 93 11.91 8.83 13.58
CA PRO A 93 12.31 10.21 13.87
C PRO A 93 13.76 10.54 13.47
N ALA A 94 14.51 9.60 12.88
CA ALA A 94 15.94 9.73 12.58
C ALA A 94 16.28 10.00 11.09
N THR A 95 15.31 10.41 10.28
CA THR A 95 15.48 10.94 8.91
C THR A 95 14.84 12.30 8.80
#